data_AF-A0A7Z0M926-F1
#
_entry.id   AF-A0A7Z0M926-F1
#
_cell.length_a   1.000
_cell.length_b   1.000
_cell.length_c   1.000
_cell.angle_alpha   90.00
_cell.angle_beta   90.00
_cell.angle_gamma   90.00
#
_symmetry.space_group_name_H-M   'P 1'
#
loop_
_entity.id
_entity.type
_entity.pdbx_description
1 polymer ?
#
loop_
_entity_poly.entity_id
_entity_poly.type
_entity_poly.pdbx_seq_one_letter_code
_entity_poly.pdbx_strand_id
1 'polypeptide(L)'
;MLFFEVHCVRTLTLNVKVKLVANDKGDNDKAPDFRLQAANHDIGAAWKKTSEVGREYLSVTLDDPSFPAKGEGLETIGITEMD
;
A
#
# COMPACT_ATOMS: atom_id res chain seq x y z
N MET A 1 -38.75 27.01 -3.65
CA MET A 1 -37.52 26.94 -2.81
C MET A 1 -36.82 25.64 -3.18
N LEU A 2 -35.78 25.69 -4.02
CA LEU A 2 -35.00 24.51 -4.39
C LEU A 2 -33.83 24.39 -3.42
N PHE A 3 -33.78 23.29 -2.67
CA PHE A 3 -32.62 22.92 -1.86
C PHE A 3 -31.58 22.31 -2.81
N PHE A 4 -30.43 22.97 -2.95
CA PHE A 4 -29.25 22.37 -3.56
C PHE A 4 -28.51 21.61 -2.47
N GLU A 5 -28.47 20.29 -2.58
CA GLU A 5 -27.68 19.47 -1.67
C GLU A 5 -26.22 19.49 -2.13
N VAL A 6 -25.31 19.88 -1.22
CA VAL A 6 -23.87 19.94 -1.49
C VAL A 6 -23.24 18.73 -0.82
N HIS A 7 -22.71 17.80 -1.61
CA HIS A 7 -21.99 16.63 -1.09
C HIS A 7 -20.49 16.93 -0.95
N CYS A 8 -19.88 16.47 0.14
CA CYS A 8 -18.46 16.60 0.41
C CYS A 8 -17.82 15.21 0.43
N VAL A 9 -16.87 14.98 -0.48
CA VAL A 9 -15.99 13.80 -0.41
C VAL A 9 -14.75 14.20 0.35
N ARG A 10 -14.47 13.48 1.45
CA ARG A 10 -13.25 13.63 2.24
C ARG A 10 -12.35 12.43 1.94
N THR A 11 -11.16 12.70 1.42
CA THR A 11 -10.09 11.70 1.28
C THR A 11 -9.14 11.82 2.47
N LEU A 12 -8.69 10.68 3.00
CA LEU A 12 -7.62 10.65 4.00
C LEU A 12 -6.28 10.77 3.27
N THR A 13 -5.50 11.81 3.58
CA THR A 13 -4.12 11.92 3.12
C THR A 13 -3.18 11.49 4.24
N LEU A 14 -2.54 10.33 4.09
CA LEU A 14 -1.54 9.83 5.02
C LEU A 14 -0.14 10.09 4.43
N ASN A 15 0.64 10.96 5.07
CA ASN A 15 2.04 11.20 4.70
C ASN A 15 2.93 10.77 5.87
N VAL A 16 3.44 9.54 5.78
CA VAL A 16 4.29 8.94 6.79
C VAL A 16 5.60 8.52 6.14
N LYS A 17 6.72 8.81 6.80
CA LYS A 17 8.03 8.31 6.40
C LYS A 17 8.11 6.83 6.74
N VAL A 18 8.22 6.00 5.72
CA VAL A 18 8.37 4.56 5.84
C VAL A 18 9.77 4.14 5.42
N LYS A 19 10.29 3.09 6.04
CA LYS A 19 11.51 2.41 5.63
C LYS A 19 11.14 1.07 5.01
N LEU A 20 11.64 0.81 3.81
CA LEU A 20 11.58 -0.49 3.16
C LEU A 20 12.77 -1.32 3.65
N VAL A 21 12.49 -2.35 4.44
CA VAL A 21 13.51 -3.28 4.95
C VAL A 21 13.44 -4.54 4.11
N ALA A 22 14.55 -4.90 3.46
CA ALA A 22 14.62 -6.11 2.65
C ALA A 22 14.26 -7.33 3.50
N ASN A 23 13.36 -8.16 2.97
CA ASN A 23 12.95 -9.39 3.62
C ASN A 23 13.68 -10.56 2.95
N ASP A 24 14.31 -11.41 3.75
CA ASP A 24 14.84 -12.67 3.24
C ASP A 24 13.67 -13.61 2.94
N LYS A 25 13.43 -13.86 1.65
CA LYS A 25 12.33 -14.69 1.18
C LYS A 25 12.60 -16.18 1.31
N GLY A 26 13.88 -16.59 1.43
CA GLY A 26 14.28 -17.99 1.25
C GLY A 26 13.64 -18.58 -0.02
N ASP A 27 13.05 -19.77 0.11
CA ASP A 27 12.34 -20.46 -0.98
C ASP A 27 10.83 -20.12 -1.06
N ASN A 28 10.36 -19.10 -0.34
CA ASN A 28 8.93 -18.76 -0.32
C ASN A 28 8.61 -17.60 -1.27
N ASP A 29 8.15 -17.93 -2.48
CA ASP A 29 7.72 -16.95 -3.48
C ASP A 29 6.55 -16.07 -3.03
N LYS A 30 5.75 -16.51 -2.05
CA LYS A 30 4.63 -15.73 -1.51
C LYS A 30 5.08 -14.73 -0.43
N ALA A 31 6.29 -14.87 0.10
CA ALA A 31 6.82 -13.93 1.07
C ALA A 31 6.99 -12.54 0.42
N PRO A 32 6.94 -11.45 1.21
CA PRO A 32 7.20 -10.11 0.70
C PRO A 32 8.67 -9.88 0.38
N ASP A 33 8.94 -8.97 -0.56
CA ASP A 33 10.30 -8.49 -0.88
C ASP A 33 10.81 -7.51 0.17
N PHE A 34 9.89 -6.72 0.73
CA PHE A 34 10.21 -5.75 1.76
C PHE A 34 9.14 -5.73 2.84
N ARG A 35 9.59 -5.46 4.07
CA ARG A 35 8.74 -5.06 5.19
C ARG A 35 8.73 -3.53 5.29
N LEU A 36 7.55 -2.95 5.49
CA LEU A 36 7.41 -1.52 5.72
C LEU A 36 7.48 -1.24 7.21
N GLN A 37 8.39 -0.35 7.60
CA GLN A 37 8.48 0.12 8.98
C GLN A 37 8.29 1.63 9.07
N ALA A 38 7.38 2.07 9.95
CA ALA A 38 7.23 3.48 10.31
C ALA A 38 7.49 3.64 11.81
N ALA A 39 8.38 4.55 12.18
CA ALA A 39 8.75 4.79 13.59
C ALA A 39 9.04 3.49 14.38
N ASN A 40 9.72 2.54 13.74
CA ASN A 40 10.08 1.21 14.28
C ASN A 40 8.91 0.22 14.48
N HIS A 41 7.70 0.56 14.05
CA HIS A 41 6.58 -0.36 13.96
C HIS A 41 6.48 -0.97 12.56
N ASP A 42 6.23 -2.27 12.49
CA ASP A 42 5.83 -2.93 11.23
C ASP A 42 4.40 -2.47 10.89
N ILE A 43 4.25 -1.92 9.70
CA ILE A 43 2.99 -1.37 9.20
C ILE A 43 2.51 -2.08 7.94
N GLY A 44 3.27 -3.05 7.42
CA GLY A 44 2.89 -3.78 6.22
C GLY A 44 4.05 -4.34 5.41
N ALA A 45 3.74 -4.66 4.16
CA ALA A 45 4.64 -5.37 3.27
C ALA A 45 4.60 -4.85 1.83
N ALA A 46 5.71 -5.05 1.10
CA ALA A 46 5.81 -4.74 -0.32
C ALA A 46 6.34 -5.92 -1.13
N TRP A 47 5.85 -6.00 -2.37
CA TRP A 47 6.30 -6.96 -3.38
C TRP A 47 6.80 -6.21 -4.61
N LYS A 48 7.91 -6.64 -5.18
CA LYS A 48 8.35 -6.18 -6.49
C LYS A 48 7.46 -6.79 -7.57
N LYS A 49 6.95 -5.95 -8.45
CA LYS A 49 6.14 -6.36 -9.60
C LYS A 49 6.58 -5.60 -10.83
N THR A 50 6.26 -6.18 -11.98
CA THR A 50 6.45 -5.53 -13.28
C THR A 50 5.07 -5.27 -13.88
N SER A 51 4.87 -4.05 -14.39
CA SER A 51 3.65 -3.63 -15.06
C SER A 51 3.53 -4.31 -16.42
N GLU A 52 2.32 -4.33 -17.00
CA GLU A 52 2.08 -4.83 -18.35
C GLU A 52 2.91 -4.07 -19.41
N VAL A 53 3.21 -2.80 -19.14
CA VAL A 53 4.10 -1.97 -19.97
C VAL A 53 5.59 -2.10 -19.61
N GLY A 54 5.96 -3.10 -18.79
CA GLY A 54 7.35 -3.45 -18.49
C GLY A 54 8.04 -2.61 -17.42
N ARG A 55 7.32 -1.75 -16.70
CA ARG A 55 7.88 -0.90 -15.63
C ARG A 55 7.90 -1.62 -14.29
N GLU A 56 9.01 -1.53 -13.55
CA GLU A 56 9.10 -2.05 -12.20
C GLU A 56 8.39 -1.12 -11.19
N TYR A 57 7.61 -1.72 -10.30
CA TYR A 57 6.93 -1.01 -9.22
C TYR A 57 6.85 -1.87 -7.95
N LEU A 58 6.66 -1.22 -6.80
CA LEU A 58 6.34 -1.89 -5.55
C LEU A 58 4.84 -1.92 -5.32
N SER A 59 4.29 -3.11 -5.16
CA SER A 59 2.93 -3.36 -4.70
C SER A 59 2.96 -3.38 -3.17
N VAL A 60 2.38 -2.36 -2.53
CA VAL A 60 2.39 -2.21 -1.07
C VAL A 60 1.03 -2.56 -0.46
N THR A 61 1.04 -3.32 0.63
CA THR A 61 -0.11 -3.60 1.49
C THR A 61 0.17 -3.06 2.89
N LEU A 62 -0.79 -2.34 3.46
CA LEU A 62 -0.72 -1.77 4.81
C LEU A 62 -1.62 -2.57 5.75
N ASP A 63 -1.07 -3.01 6.87
CA ASP A 63 -1.77 -3.80 7.89
C ASP A 63 -2.25 -2.87 9.02
N ASP A 64 -3.15 -1.93 8.70
CA ASP A 64 -3.75 -1.04 9.72
C ASP A 64 -5.21 -1.43 10.00
N PRO A 65 -5.60 -1.63 11.28
CA PRO A 65 -6.94 -2.06 11.67
C PRO A 65 -8.05 -1.04 11.36
N SER A 66 -7.69 0.20 11.04
CA SER A 66 -8.62 1.25 10.60
C SER A 66 -8.96 1.14 9.13
N PHE A 67 -8.17 0.40 8.32
CA PHE A 67 -8.61 -0.03 7.00
C PHE A 67 -9.54 -1.23 7.20
N PRO A 68 -10.80 -1.19 6.72
CA PRO A 68 -11.65 -2.36 6.76
C PRO A 68 -10.95 -3.51 6.04
N ALA A 69 -10.71 -4.62 6.76
CA ALA A 69 -10.17 -5.84 6.18
C ALA A 69 -11.03 -6.22 4.98
N LYS A 70 -10.42 -6.27 3.80
CA LYS A 70 -11.16 -6.35 2.55
C LYS A 70 -12.03 -7.60 2.46
N GLY A 71 -13.33 -7.37 2.27
CA GLY A 71 -14.08 -8.14 1.29
C GLY A 71 -13.57 -7.75 -0.10
N GLU A 72 -13.10 -8.76 -0.85
CA GLU A 72 -12.95 -8.77 -2.31
C GLU A 72 -12.30 -7.53 -2.95
N GLY A 73 -10.97 -7.54 -3.04
CA GLY A 73 -10.25 -6.80 -4.08
C GLY A 73 -9.06 -6.02 -3.54
N LEU A 74 -7.88 -6.63 -3.47
CA LEU A 74 -6.60 -6.02 -3.09
C LEU A 74 -6.51 -4.50 -3.43
N GLU A 75 -6.67 -3.61 -2.44
CA GLU A 75 -6.33 -2.19 -2.64
C GLU A 75 -4.81 -2.08 -2.57
N THR A 76 -4.19 -1.86 -3.72
CA THR A 76 -2.82 -1.36 -3.77
C THR A 76 -2.89 0.11 -3.37
N ILE A 77 -2.49 0.43 -2.12
CA ILE A 77 -2.64 1.80 -1.57
C ILE A 77 -1.56 2.75 -2.10
N GLY A 78 -0.56 2.24 -2.83
CA GLY A 78 0.40 3.07 -3.55
C GLY A 78 1.22 2.26 -4.54
N ILE A 79 1.47 2.87 -5.70
CA ILE A 79 2.54 2.49 -6.61
C ILE A 79 3.70 3.45 -6.35
N THR A 80 4.88 2.92 -6.05
CA THR A 80 6.12 3.69 -6.09
C THR A 80 6.89 3.21 -7.30
N GLU A 81 7.04 4.09 -8.30
CA GLU A 81 7.94 3.85 -9.43
C GLU A 81 9.38 3.87 -8.88
N MET A 82 10.17 2.87 -9.25
CA MET A 82 11.62 2.88 -9.03
C MET A 82 12.26 3.56 -10.25
N ASP A 83 12.76 4.79 -10.08
CA ASP A 83 13.66 5.44 -11.06
C ASP A 83 15.07 4.83 -11.01
#